data_AF-A0AAF0RQ41-F1
#
_entry.id   AF-A0AAF0RQ41-F1
#
_cell.length_a   1.000
_cell.length_b   1.000
_cell.length_c   1.000
_cell.angle_alpha   90.00
_cell.angle_beta   90.00
_cell.angle_gamma   90.00
#
_symmetry.space_group_name_H-M   'P 1'
#
loop_
_entity.id
_entity.type
_entity.pdbx_description
1 polymer ?
#
loop_
_entity_poly.entity_id
_entity_poly.type
_entity_poly.pdbx_seq_one_letter_code
_entity_poly.pdbx_strand_id
1 'polypeptide(L)'
;MTFMVSFRSALPLVVVSAVLVSGSLAGCSADAGTAAVSTSTPTPTSETSDAQPVRGATDPMEEDRSAAAICGQISALTTISLNATVAHSQGDLSEAQYQALIAAERFGYEHLSSSDEELDDAIDYAHEYLDAHPAPESGPALEMTPGWELVGRTLITACRGAGSNVVGTAQYGG
;
A
#
# COMPACT_ATOMS: atom_id res chain seq x y z
N MET A 1 2.63 47.45 39.33
CA MET A 1 2.02 46.72 40.45
C MET A 1 2.07 45.25 40.11
N THR A 2 2.84 44.50 40.90
CA THR A 2 3.17 43.08 40.72
C THR A 2 2.10 42.23 41.39
N PHE A 3 1.61 41.18 40.72
CA PHE A 3 0.96 40.05 41.39
C PHE A 3 1.44 38.74 40.77
N MET A 4 2.24 38.01 41.56
CA MET A 4 2.50 36.58 41.44
C MET A 4 1.33 35.82 42.10
N VAL A 5 0.78 34.80 41.43
CA VAL A 5 0.11 33.63 42.05
C VAL A 5 0.28 32.47 41.05
N SER A 6 1.23 31.56 41.25
CA SER A 6 1.19 30.30 42.03
C SER A 6 0.74 29.07 41.19
N PHE A 7 1.68 28.13 41.03
CA PHE A 7 1.53 26.83 40.38
C PHE A 7 0.57 25.92 41.14
N ARG A 8 -0.31 25.18 40.44
CA ARG A 8 -0.81 23.89 40.89
C ARG A 8 -0.96 22.91 39.72
N SER A 9 -0.06 21.92 39.72
CA SER A 9 -0.07 20.72 38.89
C SER A 9 -1.26 19.82 39.22
N ALA A 10 -1.88 19.20 38.21
CA ALA A 10 -2.71 18.01 38.37
C ALA A 10 -2.74 17.22 37.05
N LEU A 11 -1.85 16.23 36.94
CA LEU A 11 -1.92 15.17 35.93
C LEU A 11 -2.74 14.01 36.53
N PRO A 12 -3.83 13.54 35.89
CA PRO A 12 -4.39 12.25 36.22
C PRO A 12 -3.70 11.15 35.42
N LEU A 13 -2.90 10.35 36.13
CA LEU A 13 -2.55 8.98 35.76
C LEU A 13 -3.83 8.16 35.58
N VAL A 14 -4.08 7.64 34.38
CA VAL A 14 -5.09 6.60 34.16
C VAL A 14 -4.40 5.33 33.67
N VAL A 15 -4.70 4.28 34.41
CA VAL A 15 -4.07 2.97 34.43
C VAL A 15 -4.56 2.10 33.27
N VAL A 16 -3.61 1.31 32.77
CA VAL A 16 -3.70 0.20 31.81
C VAL A 16 -4.94 -0.69 32.01
N SER A 17 -5.58 -1.08 30.91
CA SER A 17 -6.36 -2.32 30.82
C SER A 17 -6.28 -2.88 29.40
N ALA A 18 -5.39 -3.85 29.21
CA ALA A 18 -5.32 -4.67 28.02
C ALA A 18 -6.49 -5.66 28.03
N VAL A 19 -7.36 -5.59 27.03
CA VAL A 19 -8.41 -6.59 26.79
C VAL A 19 -7.92 -7.51 25.67
N LEU A 20 -7.44 -8.69 26.06
CA LEU A 20 -7.20 -9.80 25.15
C LEU A 20 -8.54 -10.47 24.83
N VAL A 21 -9.07 -10.24 23.62
CA VAL A 21 -10.13 -11.08 23.06
C VAL A 21 -9.47 -12.15 22.20
N SER A 22 -9.34 -13.33 22.79
CA SER A 22 -9.09 -14.58 22.07
C SER A 22 -10.45 -15.14 21.61
N GLY A 23 -10.78 -14.97 20.33
CA GLY A 23 -11.98 -15.50 19.70
C GLY A 23 -11.63 -16.55 18.66
N SER A 24 -12.00 -17.79 18.94
CA SER A 24 -11.71 -19.01 18.20
C SER A 24 -12.29 -19.01 16.78
N LEU A 25 -11.45 -19.18 15.76
CA LEU A 25 -11.89 -19.58 14.42
C LEU A 25 -12.29 -21.06 14.46
N ALA A 26 -13.58 -21.33 14.66
CA ALA A 26 -14.16 -22.65 14.46
C ALA A 26 -14.09 -22.99 12.97
N GLY A 27 -13.22 -23.94 12.62
CA GLY A 27 -13.14 -24.50 11.28
C GLY A 27 -14.44 -25.23 10.91
N CYS A 28 -15.06 -24.82 9.81
CA CYS A 28 -16.09 -25.61 9.15
C CYS A 28 -15.42 -26.69 8.29
N SER A 29 -14.93 -27.76 8.92
CA SER A 29 -14.81 -29.06 8.26
C SER A 29 -16.13 -29.78 8.43
N ALA A 30 -16.87 -29.93 7.34
CA ALA A 30 -17.96 -30.89 7.25
C ALA A 30 -17.72 -31.76 6.02
N ASP A 31 -16.87 -32.77 6.24
CA ASP A 31 -16.89 -34.05 5.55
C ASP A 31 -18.10 -34.84 6.08
N ALA A 32 -18.93 -35.38 5.19
CA ALA A 32 -19.66 -36.65 5.35
C ALA A 32 -20.66 -36.82 4.20
N GLY A 33 -20.37 -37.77 3.31
CA GLY A 33 -21.28 -38.16 2.23
C GLY A 33 -20.87 -39.46 1.53
N THR A 34 -20.42 -40.45 2.30
CA THR A 34 -20.14 -41.82 1.82
C THR A 34 -21.39 -42.48 1.27
N ALA A 35 -21.41 -42.83 -0.02
CA ALA A 35 -22.11 -44.02 -0.49
C ALA A 35 -21.59 -44.53 -1.84
N ALA A 36 -21.40 -45.86 -1.85
CA ALA A 36 -21.37 -46.77 -3.00
C ALA A 36 -20.05 -46.96 -3.77
N VAL A 37 -19.37 -48.05 -3.39
CA VAL A 37 -18.44 -48.84 -4.18
C VAL A 37 -19.03 -49.16 -5.55
N SER A 38 -18.28 -48.86 -6.61
CA SER A 38 -18.37 -49.57 -7.89
C SER A 38 -16.96 -49.71 -8.44
N THR A 39 -16.42 -50.92 -8.28
CA THR A 39 -15.19 -51.39 -8.91
C THR A 39 -15.39 -51.39 -10.42
N SER A 40 -14.68 -50.51 -11.11
CA SER A 40 -14.45 -50.62 -12.55
C SER A 40 -13.06 -50.07 -12.83
N THR A 41 -12.09 -50.97 -12.91
CA THR A 41 -10.72 -50.67 -13.35
C THR A 41 -10.78 -50.18 -14.80
N PRO A 42 -10.44 -48.92 -15.11
CA PRO A 42 -10.31 -48.48 -16.49
C PRO A 42 -8.92 -48.83 -17.00
N THR A 43 -8.87 -49.52 -18.13
CA THR A 43 -7.68 -49.72 -18.96
C THR A 43 -7.05 -48.36 -19.29
N PRO A 44 -5.71 -48.17 -19.17
CA PRO A 44 -5.09 -46.90 -19.52
C PRO A 44 -5.08 -46.78 -21.05
N THR A 45 -6.02 -46.00 -21.58
CA THR A 45 -5.92 -45.46 -22.93
C THR A 45 -5.14 -44.17 -22.79
N SER A 46 -3.93 -44.13 -23.35
CA SER A 46 -3.12 -42.92 -23.44
C SER A 46 -3.85 -41.89 -24.31
N GLU A 47 -4.67 -41.05 -23.69
CA GLU A 47 -5.09 -39.78 -24.29
C GLU A 47 -3.96 -38.78 -24.05
N THR A 48 -3.31 -38.38 -25.15
CA THR A 48 -2.55 -37.13 -25.23
C THR A 48 -3.52 -36.00 -24.90
N SER A 49 -3.57 -35.63 -23.63
CA SER A 49 -4.21 -34.40 -23.19
C SER A 49 -3.26 -33.26 -23.57
N ASP A 50 -3.61 -32.54 -24.63
CA ASP A 50 -3.13 -31.18 -24.87
C ASP A 50 -3.63 -30.32 -23.70
N ALA A 51 -2.91 -30.39 -22.59
CA ALA A 51 -3.10 -29.51 -21.46
C ALA A 51 -2.71 -28.11 -21.92
N GLN A 52 -3.72 -27.34 -22.29
CA GLN A 52 -3.65 -25.89 -22.36
C GLN A 52 -2.92 -25.38 -21.11
N PRO A 53 -1.84 -24.59 -21.23
CA PRO A 53 -1.06 -24.19 -20.07
C PRO A 53 -2.00 -23.47 -19.11
N VAL A 54 -2.24 -24.10 -17.96
CA VAL A 54 -2.83 -23.46 -16.80
C VAL A 54 -1.94 -22.25 -16.54
N ARG A 55 -2.45 -21.03 -16.75
CA ARG A 55 -1.77 -19.80 -16.33
C ARG A 55 -1.35 -20.06 -14.89
N GLY A 56 -0.03 -20.02 -14.66
CA GLY A 56 0.60 -20.52 -13.45
C GLY A 56 -0.21 -20.10 -12.22
N ALA A 57 -0.47 -21.06 -11.34
CA ALA A 57 -0.92 -20.73 -10.01
C ALA A 57 0.15 -19.81 -9.41
N THR A 58 -0.12 -18.51 -9.38
CA THR A 58 0.70 -17.55 -8.65
C THR A 58 0.79 -18.10 -7.23
N ASP A 59 2.01 -18.27 -6.73
CA ASP A 59 2.22 -18.64 -5.34
C ASP A 59 1.48 -17.58 -4.50
N PRO A 60 0.53 -17.96 -3.61
CA PRO A 60 -0.19 -16.98 -2.79
C PRO A 60 0.75 -16.20 -1.84
N MET A 61 2.02 -16.61 -1.74
CA MET A 61 3.07 -15.89 -1.02
C MET A 61 3.92 -14.96 -1.91
N GLU A 62 3.76 -15.00 -3.24
CA GLU A 62 4.45 -14.07 -4.14
C GLU A 62 3.73 -12.72 -4.14
N GLU A 63 4.50 -11.65 -3.98
CA GLU A 63 3.97 -10.29 -4.06
C GLU A 63 3.43 -10.01 -5.47
N ASP A 64 2.19 -9.51 -5.55
CA ASP A 64 1.59 -9.11 -6.82
C ASP A 64 2.26 -7.84 -7.35
N ARG A 65 3.22 -8.03 -8.27
CA ARG A 65 3.94 -6.95 -8.96
C ARG A 65 3.31 -6.57 -10.30
N SER A 66 2.07 -7.01 -10.57
CA SER A 66 1.37 -6.63 -11.79
C SER A 66 1.17 -5.11 -11.88
N ALA A 67 1.06 -4.58 -13.10
CA ALA A 67 0.80 -3.16 -13.31
C ALA A 67 -0.46 -2.67 -12.56
N ALA A 68 -1.51 -3.50 -12.50
CA ALA A 68 -2.73 -3.15 -11.78
C ALA A 68 -2.48 -2.97 -10.28
N ALA A 69 -1.72 -3.87 -9.65
CA ALA A 69 -1.36 -3.78 -8.24
C ALA A 69 -0.50 -2.53 -7.96
N ILE A 70 0.55 -2.32 -8.75
CA ILE A 70 1.49 -1.21 -8.55
C ILE A 70 0.85 0.15 -8.84
N CYS A 71 0.04 0.28 -9.90
CA CYS A 71 -0.74 1.50 -10.15
C CYS A 71 -1.79 1.77 -9.05
N GLY A 72 -2.30 0.71 -8.41
CA GLY A 72 -3.11 0.82 -7.20
C GLY A 72 -2.31 1.36 -6.01
N GLN A 73 -1.07 0.89 -5.79
CA GLN A 73 -0.18 1.43 -4.77
C GLN A 73 0.16 2.90 -5.03
N ILE A 74 0.50 3.28 -6.27
CA ILE A 74 0.76 4.68 -6.65
C ILE A 74 -0.47 5.57 -6.37
N SER A 75 -1.68 5.06 -6.63
CA SER A 75 -2.94 5.75 -6.30
C SER A 75 -3.10 5.97 -4.80
N ALA A 76 -2.76 4.96 -3.98
CA ALA A 76 -2.79 5.07 -2.53
C ALA A 76 -1.78 6.08 -2.00
N LEU A 77 -0.54 6.06 -2.50
CA LEU A 77 0.52 7.03 -2.14
C LEU A 77 0.10 8.46 -2.49
N THR A 78 -0.39 8.67 -3.71
CA THR A 78 -0.92 9.97 -4.16
C THR A 78 -2.08 10.45 -3.28
N THR A 79 -2.95 9.53 -2.85
CA THR A 79 -4.07 9.85 -1.97
C THR A 79 -3.59 10.23 -0.57
N ILE A 80 -2.58 9.54 -0.03
CA ILE A 80 -1.97 9.86 1.27
C ILE A 80 -1.44 11.29 1.25
N SER A 81 -0.66 11.67 0.24
CA SER A 81 -0.07 13.01 0.18
C SER A 81 -1.09 14.11 -0.03
N LEU A 82 -2.05 13.91 -0.94
CA LEU A 82 -3.16 14.86 -1.12
C LEU A 82 -3.94 15.08 0.18
N ASN A 83 -4.29 14.02 0.90
CA ASN A 83 -4.99 14.14 2.18
C ASN A 83 -4.10 14.78 3.25
N ALA A 84 -2.83 14.42 3.33
CA ALA A 84 -1.89 15.00 4.29
C ALA A 84 -1.74 16.51 4.09
N THR A 85 -1.54 16.97 2.84
CA THR A 85 -1.43 18.39 2.50
C THR A 85 -2.72 19.14 2.85
N VAL A 86 -3.87 18.60 2.48
CA VAL A 86 -5.17 19.23 2.76
C VAL A 86 -5.43 19.32 4.27
N ALA A 87 -5.20 18.23 5.01
CA ALA A 87 -5.40 18.16 6.45
C ALA A 87 -4.48 19.13 7.20
N HIS A 88 -3.20 19.18 6.80
CA HIS A 88 -2.23 20.08 7.38
C HIS A 88 -2.59 21.55 7.12
N SER A 89 -3.02 21.87 5.90
CA SER A 89 -3.44 23.24 5.54
C SER A 89 -4.66 23.73 6.32
N GLN A 90 -5.50 22.82 6.80
CA GLN A 90 -6.67 23.12 7.64
C GLN A 90 -6.34 23.15 9.14
N GLY A 91 -5.12 22.76 9.53
CA GLY A 91 -4.67 22.72 10.92
C GLY A 91 -5.06 21.44 11.67
N ASP A 92 -5.61 20.44 10.99
CA ASP A 92 -6.04 19.19 11.61
C ASP A 92 -4.89 18.19 11.80
N LEU A 93 -3.84 18.30 10.99
CA LEU A 93 -2.57 17.62 11.24
C LEU A 93 -1.53 18.60 11.76
N SER A 94 -0.90 18.23 12.88
CA SER A 94 0.34 18.87 13.31
C SER A 94 1.43 18.72 12.24
N GLU A 95 2.41 19.62 12.27
CA GLU A 95 3.58 19.56 11.40
C GLU A 95 4.24 18.17 11.42
N ALA A 96 4.46 17.61 12.61
CA ALA A 96 5.10 16.30 12.75
C ALA A 96 4.29 15.16 12.11
N GLN A 97 2.95 15.22 12.18
CA GLN A 97 2.09 14.21 11.54
C GLN A 97 2.10 14.36 10.02
N TYR A 98 2.07 15.59 9.50
CA TYR A 98 2.23 15.86 8.08
C TYR A 98 3.57 15.29 7.58
N GLN A 99 4.67 15.60 8.26
CA GLN A 99 5.99 15.10 7.86
C GLN A 99 6.11 13.58 7.93
N ALA A 100 5.48 12.93 8.92
CA ALA A 100 5.46 11.48 9.00
C ALA A 100 4.70 10.84 7.82
N LEU A 101 3.59 11.43 7.37
CA LEU A 101 2.84 10.94 6.20
C LEU A 101 3.61 11.13 4.90
N ILE A 102 4.28 12.27 4.73
CA ILE A 102 5.13 12.51 3.54
C ILE A 102 6.36 11.59 3.55
N ALA A 103 6.92 11.26 4.71
CA ALA A 103 7.97 10.25 4.82
C ALA A 103 7.47 8.85 4.45
N ALA A 104 6.24 8.49 4.85
CA ALA A 104 5.63 7.22 4.46
C ALA A 104 5.33 7.17 2.95
N GLU A 105 4.90 8.27 2.34
CA GLU A 105 4.74 8.38 0.89
C GLU A 105 6.07 8.12 0.18
N ARG A 106 7.13 8.84 0.57
CA ARG A 106 8.46 8.66 -0.01
C ARG A 106 8.91 7.20 0.10
N PHE A 107 8.81 6.62 1.28
CA PHE A 107 9.18 5.23 1.51
C PHE A 107 8.43 4.29 0.57
N GLY A 108 7.14 4.53 0.34
CA GLY A 108 6.35 3.76 -0.61
C GLY A 108 6.90 3.83 -2.04
N TYR A 109 7.25 5.03 -2.51
CA TYR A 109 7.85 5.21 -3.84
C TYR A 109 9.24 4.56 -3.96
N GLU A 110 10.06 4.59 -2.90
CA GLU A 110 11.39 3.96 -2.87
C GLU A 110 11.36 2.42 -2.96
N HIS A 111 10.19 1.81 -2.77
CA HIS A 111 10.02 0.35 -2.72
C HIS A 111 9.07 -0.18 -3.79
N LEU A 112 8.71 0.63 -4.79
CA LEU A 112 7.91 0.14 -5.91
C LEU A 112 8.76 -0.80 -6.78
N SER A 113 8.12 -1.82 -7.34
CA SER A 113 8.71 -2.67 -8.38
C SER A 113 7.59 -3.25 -9.21
N SER A 114 7.75 -3.30 -10.53
CA SER A 114 6.75 -3.91 -11.41
C SER A 114 7.29 -5.11 -12.17
N SER A 115 6.38 -5.97 -12.63
CA SER A 115 6.67 -6.95 -13.68
C SER A 115 6.34 -6.43 -15.09
N ASP A 116 5.74 -5.25 -15.20
CA ASP A 116 5.45 -4.57 -16.46
C ASP A 116 6.62 -3.67 -16.86
N GLU A 117 7.19 -3.89 -18.04
CA GLU A 117 8.44 -3.25 -18.48
C GLU A 117 8.34 -1.71 -18.55
N GLU A 118 7.25 -1.17 -19.10
CA GLU A 118 7.07 0.28 -19.22
C GLU A 118 6.88 0.96 -17.85
N LEU A 119 6.15 0.28 -16.95
CA LEU A 119 5.99 0.77 -15.58
C LEU A 119 7.27 0.63 -14.75
N ASP A 120 8.04 -0.44 -14.94
CA ASP A 120 9.33 -0.65 -14.25
C ASP A 120 10.34 0.43 -14.66
N ASP A 121 10.45 0.76 -15.95
CA ASP A 121 11.28 1.87 -16.44
C ASP A 121 10.87 3.22 -15.80
N ALA A 122 9.57 3.46 -15.63
CA ALA A 122 9.06 4.66 -14.97
C ALA A 122 9.35 4.69 -13.47
N ILE A 123 9.34 3.52 -12.82
CA ILE A 123 9.72 3.35 -11.40
C ILE A 123 11.23 3.57 -11.23
N ASP A 124 12.06 3.04 -12.11
CA ASP A 124 13.51 3.28 -12.11
C ASP A 124 13.83 4.77 -12.26
N TYR A 125 13.10 5.49 -13.12
CA TYR A 125 13.22 6.94 -13.20
C TYR A 125 12.84 7.65 -11.89
N ALA A 126 11.83 7.14 -11.18
CA ALA A 126 11.45 7.67 -9.86
C ALA A 126 12.54 7.40 -8.81
N HIS A 127 13.11 6.19 -8.79
CA HIS A 127 14.22 5.83 -7.91
C HIS A 127 15.45 6.69 -8.18
N GLU A 128 15.84 6.87 -9.44
CA GLU A 128 16.97 7.74 -9.81
C GLU A 128 16.75 9.18 -9.31
N TYR A 129 15.54 9.70 -9.43
CA TYR A 129 15.20 11.01 -8.88
C TYR A 129 15.33 11.03 -7.35
N LEU A 130 14.79 10.03 -6.64
CA LEU A 130 14.81 9.98 -5.18
C LEU A 130 16.22 9.82 -4.62
N ASP A 131 17.09 9.06 -5.30
CA ASP A 131 18.51 8.92 -4.96
C ASP A 131 19.27 10.23 -5.14
N ALA A 132 18.97 10.98 -6.22
CA ALA A 132 19.55 12.29 -6.46
C ALA A 132 19.02 13.39 -5.51
N HIS A 133 17.86 13.15 -4.88
CA HIS A 133 17.19 14.09 -3.98
C HIS A 133 16.88 13.41 -2.64
N PRO A 134 17.91 13.13 -1.81
CA PRO A 134 17.72 12.51 -0.51
C PRO A 134 16.82 13.36 0.39
N ALA A 135 16.07 12.70 1.28
CA ALA A 135 15.24 13.40 2.26
C ALA A 135 16.08 14.36 3.12
N PRO A 136 15.64 15.61 3.34
CA PRO A 136 16.37 16.57 4.15
C PRO A 136 16.34 16.19 5.64
N GLU A 137 17.29 16.71 6.43
CA GLU A 137 17.32 16.52 7.88
C GLU A 137 16.11 17.17 8.60
N SER A 138 15.50 18.17 7.97
CA SER A 138 14.32 18.87 8.48
C SER A 138 13.37 19.23 7.34
N GLY A 139 12.07 19.15 7.61
CA GLY A 139 11.02 19.40 6.63
C GLY A 139 10.52 18.11 5.96
N PRO A 140 9.80 18.23 4.84
CA PRO A 140 9.22 17.07 4.15
C PRO A 140 10.25 16.22 3.46
N ALA A 141 10.11 14.91 3.66
CA ALA A 141 10.93 13.90 3.00
C ALA A 141 10.80 13.96 1.47
N LEU A 142 9.67 14.47 0.99
CA LEU A 142 9.33 14.60 -0.41
C LEU A 142 8.60 15.92 -0.65
N GLU A 143 9.22 16.80 -1.42
CA GLU A 143 8.64 18.10 -1.79
C GLU A 143 8.04 18.05 -3.19
N MET A 144 6.92 18.76 -3.38
CA MET A 144 6.33 18.95 -4.70
C MET A 144 7.15 19.96 -5.50
N THR A 145 8.23 19.48 -6.10
CA THR A 145 9.07 20.25 -7.02
C THR A 145 8.65 20.00 -8.48
N PRO A 146 9.04 20.86 -9.44
CA PRO A 146 8.79 20.58 -10.86
C PRO A 146 9.41 19.25 -11.34
N GLY A 147 10.51 18.81 -10.71
CA GLY A 147 11.14 17.53 -10.97
C GLY A 147 10.29 16.36 -10.47
N TRP A 148 9.82 16.43 -9.23
CA TRP A 148 8.92 15.42 -8.67
C TRP A 148 7.57 15.35 -9.40
N GLU A 149 7.02 16.49 -9.81
CA GLU A 149 5.82 16.51 -10.66
C GLU A 149 6.03 15.79 -11.99
N LEU A 150 7.23 15.89 -12.58
CA LEU A 150 7.56 15.17 -13.81
C LEU A 150 7.59 13.66 -13.55
N VAL A 151 8.24 13.22 -12.46
CA VAL A 151 8.23 11.81 -12.03
C VAL A 151 6.80 11.30 -11.89
N GLY A 152 5.94 12.03 -11.17
CA GLY A 152 4.54 11.66 -11.00
C GLY A 152 3.78 11.55 -12.33
N ARG A 153 4.00 12.47 -13.28
CA ARG A 153 3.41 12.39 -14.63
C ARG A 153 3.92 11.19 -15.43
N THR A 154 5.20 10.86 -15.31
CA THR A 154 5.81 9.68 -15.96
C THR A 154 5.15 8.39 -15.44
N LEU A 155 5.06 8.23 -14.11
CA LEU A 155 4.39 7.09 -13.48
C LEU A 155 2.91 6.96 -13.91
N ILE A 156 2.16 8.07 -13.89
CA ILE A 156 0.75 8.08 -14.34
C ILE A 156 0.63 7.69 -15.81
N THR A 157 1.56 8.12 -16.65
CA THR A 157 1.56 7.81 -18.08
C THR A 157 1.83 6.33 -18.31
N ALA A 158 2.84 5.76 -17.66
CA ALA A 158 3.15 4.33 -17.74
C ALA A 158 1.98 3.47 -17.24
N CYS A 159 1.36 3.85 -16.12
CA CYS A 159 0.16 3.17 -15.64
C CYS A 159 -0.96 3.14 -16.68
N ARG A 160 -1.24 4.28 -17.34
CA ARG A 160 -2.24 4.36 -18.40
C ARG A 160 -1.84 3.51 -19.62
N GLY A 161 -0.56 3.48 -19.98
CA GLY A 161 -0.01 2.59 -21.01
C GLY A 161 -0.30 1.12 -20.72
N ALA A 162 -0.12 0.72 -19.46
CA ALA A 162 -0.44 -0.62 -18.94
C ALA A 162 -1.95 -0.87 -18.71
N GLY A 163 -2.83 0.05 -19.13
CA GLY A 163 -4.29 -0.09 -19.00
C GLY A 163 -4.85 0.13 -17.59
N SER A 164 -4.04 0.64 -16.67
CA SER A 164 -4.44 0.93 -15.28
C SER A 164 -4.48 2.43 -15.02
N ASN A 165 -5.54 2.92 -14.38
CA ASN A 165 -5.63 4.35 -14.05
C ASN A 165 -5.09 4.61 -12.65
N VAL A 166 -4.37 5.71 -12.48
CA VAL A 166 -4.01 6.25 -11.17
C VAL A 166 -5.09 7.23 -10.73
N VAL A 167 -5.61 7.05 -9.52
CA VAL A 167 -6.64 7.93 -8.94
C VAL A 167 -6.18 8.43 -7.58
N GLY A 168 -6.17 9.74 -7.41
CA GLY A 168 -5.99 10.39 -6.12
C GLY A 168 -7.28 11.04 -5.66
N THR A 169 -7.66 10.88 -4.39
CA THR A 169 -8.81 11.58 -3.82
C THR A 169 -8.42 12.36 -2.58
N ALA A 170 -8.69 13.66 -2.57
CA ALA A 170 -8.64 14.49 -1.36
C ALA A 170 -10.03 14.54 -0.72
N GLN A 171 -10.52 13.41 -0.20
CA GLN A 171 -11.78 13.39 0.55
C GLN A 171 -11.47 13.17 2.02
N TYR A 172 -11.68 14.22 2.80
CA TYR A 172 -11.41 14.24 4.22
C TYR A 172 -12.43 13.39 4.98
N GLY A 173 -11.97 12.37 5.72
CA GLY A 173 -12.80 11.48 6.55
C GLY A 173 -13.50 10.36 5.78
N GLY A 174 -12.91 9.16 5.79
CA GLY A 174 -13.59 7.90 5.49
C GLY A 174 -14.09 7.24 6.77
#